data_AF-A0A9P3CXQ0-F1
#
_entry.id   AF-A0A9P3CXQ0-F1
#
_cell.length_a   1.000
_cell.length_b   1.000
_cell.length_c   1.000
_cell.angle_alpha   90.00
_cell.angle_beta   90.00
_cell.angle_gamma   90.00
#
_symmetry.space_group_name_H-M   'P 1'
#
loop_
_entity.id
_entity.type
_entity.pdbx_description
1 polymer ?
#
loop_
_entity_poly.entity_id
_entity_poly.type
_entity_poly.pdbx_seq_one_letter_code
_entity_poly.pdbx_strand_id
1 'polypeptide(L)'
;MKFSLLSAALFAVSSSALAAPADGVALESRQTARQCSSRLRDFNKCKRDEADELKDFQECQQDAQKKKALFDACTSRPAGATAQLQREYDQCKREERALERAEDLCDDQEDRIERELRNCRRSRNRACIDQKTRELGSKKAECHRAEAAEKAKDDECDRREDALKASRKSCGQLERDWQKELRECEEDRIEWEEEKAECARKEARLCK
;
A
#
# COMPACT_ATOMS: atom_id res chain seq x y z
N MET A 1 61.80 49.29 15.51
CA MET A 1 62.90 49.32 16.49
C MET A 1 63.12 47.85 16.89
N LYS A 2 64.29 47.21 16.71
CA LYS A 2 65.57 47.34 17.48
C LYS A 2 65.29 47.26 18.99
N PHE A 3 65.85 46.38 19.84
CA PHE A 3 66.96 45.39 19.82
C PHE A 3 66.53 44.13 20.65
N SER A 4 67.26 43.01 20.91
CA SER A 4 68.60 42.43 20.58
C SER A 4 68.47 40.89 20.70
N LEU A 5 69.20 40.02 19.98
CA LEU A 5 70.57 39.48 20.21
C LEU A 5 70.88 38.90 21.60
N LEU A 6 71.23 37.60 21.64
CA LEU A 6 72.32 37.05 22.46
C LEU A 6 72.96 35.84 21.75
N SER A 7 74.28 35.89 21.56
CA SER A 7 75.11 34.80 21.00
C SER A 7 76.11 34.32 22.05
N ALA A 8 76.34 33.02 22.15
CA ALA A 8 77.55 32.36 22.67
C ALA A 8 77.38 30.83 22.58
N ALA A 9 78.42 29.99 22.48
CA ALA A 9 79.76 30.13 21.91
C ALA A 9 80.31 28.70 21.66
N LEU A 10 81.43 28.58 20.93
CA LEU A 10 82.03 27.30 20.54
C LEU A 10 82.61 26.50 21.72
N PHE A 11 82.65 25.17 21.56
CA PHE A 11 83.86 24.41 21.89
C PHE A 11 84.19 23.40 20.79
N ALA A 12 85.28 23.68 20.07
CA ALA A 12 86.00 22.69 19.30
C ALA A 12 87.16 22.16 20.15
N VAL A 13 87.30 20.84 20.24
CA VAL A 13 88.49 20.14 20.75
C VAL A 13 88.76 19.03 19.73
N SER A 14 89.60 19.30 18.74
CA SER A 14 91.05 19.11 18.78
C SER A 14 91.44 17.63 18.74
N SER A 15 91.71 17.15 17.53
CA SER A 15 92.39 15.88 17.30
C SER A 15 93.71 15.82 18.06
N SER A 16 94.01 14.68 18.67
CA SER A 16 95.37 14.31 19.09
C SER A 16 95.66 12.93 18.54
N ALA A 17 96.63 12.88 17.60
CA ALA A 17 97.12 11.62 17.08
C ALA A 17 98.07 10.98 18.10
N LEU A 18 98.01 9.65 18.24
CA LEU A 18 99.08 8.89 18.87
C LEU A 18 99.20 7.50 18.22
N ALA A 19 100.36 7.32 17.58
CA ALA A 19 101.02 6.10 17.10
C ALA A 19 100.20 4.80 16.94
N ALA A 20 100.16 4.31 15.70
CA ALA A 20 100.15 2.86 15.46
C ALA A 20 101.50 2.24 15.86
N PRO A 21 101.53 0.93 16.15
CA PRO A 21 102.54 0.05 15.58
C PRO A 21 101.93 -0.89 14.54
N ALA A 22 102.78 -1.43 13.67
CA ALA A 22 102.40 -2.00 12.39
C ALA A 22 102.18 -3.53 12.39
N ASP A 23 101.52 -3.97 11.31
CA ASP A 23 101.64 -5.25 10.61
C ASP A 23 101.47 -6.59 11.33
N GLY A 24 100.49 -7.36 10.85
CA GLY A 24 100.47 -8.81 11.01
C GLY A 24 99.18 -9.49 10.51
N VAL A 25 99.33 -10.49 9.65
CA VAL A 25 98.34 -11.58 9.39
C VAL A 25 97.03 -11.18 8.68
N ALA A 26 97.11 -10.94 7.37
CA ALA A 26 95.95 -10.70 6.50
C ALA A 26 95.11 -11.95 6.15
N LEU A 27 95.41 -13.14 6.70
CA LEU A 27 94.86 -14.43 6.23
C LEU A 27 93.78 -15.09 7.12
N GLU A 28 93.57 -14.66 8.37
CA GLU A 28 92.33 -14.98 9.11
C GLU A 28 91.12 -14.14 8.63
N SER A 29 91.39 -13.08 7.86
CA SER A 29 90.52 -11.92 7.64
C SER A 29 89.11 -12.26 7.13
N ARG A 30 88.90 -13.31 6.33
CA ARG A 30 87.57 -13.59 5.75
C ARG A 30 86.58 -14.26 6.70
N GLN A 31 87.03 -15.05 7.68
CA GLN A 31 86.14 -15.63 8.70
C GLN A 31 86.00 -14.69 9.91
N THR A 32 87.09 -14.07 10.37
CA THR A 32 87.03 -13.10 11.47
C THR A 32 86.28 -11.83 11.07
N ALA A 33 86.42 -11.29 9.85
CA ALA A 33 85.61 -10.13 9.44
C ALA A 33 84.11 -10.45 9.35
N ARG A 34 83.71 -11.70 9.07
CA ARG A 34 82.29 -12.11 9.11
C ARG A 34 81.76 -12.19 10.55
N GLN A 35 82.55 -12.64 11.51
CA GLN A 35 82.17 -12.64 12.93
C GLN A 35 82.22 -11.23 13.55
N CYS A 36 83.22 -10.42 13.21
CA CYS A 36 83.31 -9.03 13.65
C CYS A 36 82.19 -8.17 13.03
N SER A 37 81.79 -8.40 11.78
CA SER A 37 80.65 -7.70 11.18
C SER A 37 79.30 -8.16 11.74
N SER A 38 79.14 -9.42 12.20
CA SER A 38 77.94 -9.81 12.96
C SER A 38 77.91 -9.10 14.32
N ARG A 39 78.99 -9.18 15.11
CA ARG A 39 79.07 -8.50 16.41
C ARG A 39 78.90 -6.98 16.31
N LEU A 40 79.41 -6.36 15.25
CA LEU A 40 79.21 -4.93 14.97
C LEU A 40 77.76 -4.63 14.54
N ARG A 41 77.10 -5.51 13.79
CA ARG A 41 75.66 -5.40 13.50
C ARG A 41 74.84 -5.54 14.78
N ASP A 42 75.17 -6.49 15.66
CA ASP A 42 74.49 -6.74 16.92
C ASP A 42 74.66 -5.56 17.89
N PHE A 43 75.86 -4.98 17.98
CA PHE A 43 76.11 -3.75 18.74
C PHE A 43 75.35 -2.54 18.18
N ASN A 44 75.35 -2.36 16.85
CA ASN A 44 74.57 -1.31 16.17
C ASN A 44 73.06 -1.57 16.17
N LYS A 45 72.62 -2.78 16.52
CA LYS A 45 71.22 -3.11 16.80
C LYS A 45 70.90 -2.76 18.25
N CYS A 46 71.71 -3.20 19.21
CA CYS A 46 71.59 -2.86 20.63
C CYS A 46 71.49 -1.34 20.84
N LYS A 47 72.33 -0.54 20.16
CA LYS A 47 72.26 0.94 20.18
C LYS A 47 71.00 1.55 19.56
N ARG A 48 70.29 0.82 18.70
CA ARG A 48 68.98 1.24 18.16
C ARG A 48 67.87 0.82 19.10
N ASP A 49 67.87 -0.43 19.53
CA ASP A 49 66.95 -0.96 20.53
C ASP A 49 66.96 -0.09 21.81
N GLU A 50 68.14 0.33 22.30
CA GLU A 50 68.31 1.27 23.44
C GLU A 50 67.76 2.69 23.15
N ALA A 51 67.89 3.18 21.91
CA ALA A 51 67.37 4.48 21.50
C ALA A 51 65.84 4.46 21.31
N ASP A 52 65.29 3.34 20.85
CA ASP A 52 63.86 3.09 20.72
C ASP A 52 63.22 2.92 22.12
N GLU A 53 63.84 2.16 23.04
CA GLU A 53 63.40 2.10 24.45
C GLU A 53 63.42 3.47 25.15
N LEU A 54 64.45 4.29 24.90
CA LEU A 54 64.52 5.65 25.42
C LEU A 54 63.40 6.55 24.84
N LYS A 55 63.04 6.37 23.57
CA LYS A 55 61.94 7.06 22.92
C LYS A 55 60.59 6.63 23.50
N ASP A 56 60.35 5.34 23.67
CA ASP A 56 59.13 4.80 24.29
C ASP A 56 58.97 5.28 25.73
N PHE A 57 60.08 5.38 26.49
CA PHE A 57 60.07 5.96 27.83
C PHE A 57 59.73 7.46 27.83
N GLN A 58 60.24 8.24 26.86
CA GLN A 58 59.90 9.65 26.71
C GLN A 58 58.43 9.85 26.28
N GLU A 59 57.91 9.02 25.37
CA GLU A 59 56.49 9.03 24.97
C GLU A 59 55.59 8.67 26.16
N CYS A 60 55.96 7.66 26.95
CA CYS A 60 55.28 7.30 28.19
C CYS A 60 55.25 8.46 29.22
N GLN A 61 56.37 9.19 29.38
CA GLN A 61 56.39 10.39 30.23
C GLN A 61 55.48 11.50 29.71
N GLN A 62 55.46 11.75 28.40
CA GLN A 62 54.55 12.75 27.80
C GLN A 62 53.09 12.36 28.01
N ASP A 63 52.74 11.09 27.83
CA ASP A 63 51.37 10.61 28.05
C ASP A 63 50.96 10.62 29.52
N ALA A 64 51.88 10.36 30.45
CA ALA A 64 51.65 10.56 31.88
C ALA A 64 51.39 12.05 32.20
N GLN A 65 52.14 12.98 31.59
CA GLN A 65 51.91 14.42 31.74
C GLN A 65 50.57 14.87 31.14
N LYS A 66 50.19 14.39 29.95
CA LYS A 66 48.87 14.66 29.34
C LYS A 66 47.73 14.16 30.23
N LYS A 67 47.82 12.92 30.73
CA LYS A 67 46.82 12.33 31.64
C LYS A 67 46.71 13.11 32.95
N LYS A 68 47.85 13.54 33.52
CA LYS A 68 47.87 14.42 34.68
C LYS A 68 47.19 15.76 34.39
N ALA A 69 47.51 16.43 33.29
CA ALA A 69 46.90 17.71 32.93
C ALA A 69 45.37 17.61 32.76
N LEU A 70 44.86 16.51 32.20
CA LEU A 70 43.42 16.23 32.11
C LEU A 70 42.79 16.00 33.49
N PHE A 71 43.47 15.28 34.39
CA PHE A 71 43.02 15.06 35.76
C PHE A 71 43.01 16.37 36.58
N ASP A 72 44.07 17.17 36.46
CA ASP A 72 44.19 18.48 37.11
C ASP A 72 43.10 19.43 36.59
N ALA A 73 42.82 19.44 35.27
CA ALA A 73 41.72 20.22 34.69
C ALA A 73 40.32 19.75 35.13
N CYS A 74 40.14 18.44 35.36
CA CYS A 74 38.89 17.87 35.88
C CYS A 74 38.67 18.25 37.36
N THR A 75 39.72 18.17 38.17
CA THR A 75 39.67 18.42 39.63
C THR A 75 39.72 19.90 40.01
N SER A 76 40.30 20.75 39.17
CA SER A 76 40.26 22.22 39.33
C SER A 76 38.97 22.87 38.79
N ARG A 77 38.08 22.11 38.15
CA ARG A 77 36.78 22.61 37.69
C ARG A 77 35.93 23.00 38.91
N PRO A 78 35.47 24.26 39.04
CA PRO A 78 34.74 24.69 40.22
C PRO A 78 33.44 23.91 40.37
N ALA A 79 33.10 23.49 41.59
CA ALA A 79 31.95 22.62 41.88
C ALA A 79 30.60 23.18 41.37
N GLY A 80 30.48 24.51 41.23
CA GLY A 80 29.32 25.14 40.61
C GLY A 80 29.18 24.86 39.10
N ALA A 81 30.29 24.70 38.36
CA ALA A 81 30.28 24.47 36.92
C ALA A 81 29.97 23.01 36.55
N THR A 82 30.32 22.04 37.40
CA THR A 82 29.85 20.65 37.27
C THR A 82 28.39 20.52 37.67
N ALA A 83 27.95 21.20 38.74
CA ALA A 83 26.54 21.25 39.14
C ALA A 83 25.65 21.94 38.08
N GLN A 84 26.15 22.99 37.41
CA GLN A 84 25.45 23.64 36.30
C GLN A 84 25.33 22.70 35.09
N LEU A 85 26.42 22.06 34.67
CA LEU A 85 26.40 21.11 33.54
C LEU A 85 25.44 19.94 33.80
N GLN A 86 25.35 19.44 35.05
CA GLN A 86 24.38 18.41 35.42
C GLN A 86 22.94 18.92 35.29
N ARG A 87 22.65 20.16 35.71
CA ARG A 87 21.30 20.75 35.56
C ARG A 87 20.91 20.94 34.10
N GLU A 88 21.85 21.36 33.25
CA GLU A 88 21.66 21.50 31.80
C GLU A 88 21.41 20.13 31.14
N TYR A 89 22.16 19.10 31.53
CA TYR A 89 21.91 17.71 31.11
C TYR A 89 20.53 17.20 31.56
N ASP A 90 20.17 17.39 32.83
CA ASP A 90 18.87 16.99 33.38
C ASP A 90 17.71 17.76 32.74
N GLN A 91 17.93 19.00 32.31
CA GLN A 91 16.96 19.79 31.53
C GLN A 91 16.81 19.22 30.11
N CYS A 92 17.92 19.00 29.39
CA CYS A 92 17.90 18.36 28.08
C CYS A 92 17.18 16.99 28.11
N LYS A 93 17.44 16.16 29.14
CA LYS A 93 16.72 14.89 29.36
C LYS A 93 15.25 15.02 29.79
N ARG A 94 14.77 16.21 30.14
CA ARG A 94 13.33 16.48 30.34
C ARG A 94 12.66 17.00 29.07
N GLU A 95 13.39 17.77 28.27
CA GLU A 95 12.95 18.27 26.96
C GLU A 95 12.85 17.12 25.94
N GLU A 96 13.84 16.24 25.87
CA GLU A 96 13.81 14.99 25.06
C GLU A 96 12.55 14.16 25.37
N ARG A 97 12.29 13.84 26.65
CA ARG A 97 11.06 13.15 27.09
C ARG A 97 9.78 13.96 26.94
N ALA A 98 9.84 15.25 26.66
CA ALA A 98 8.68 16.06 26.33
C ALA A 98 8.39 16.04 24.82
N LEU A 99 9.43 15.91 23.99
CA LEU A 99 9.32 15.68 22.56
C LEU A 99 8.81 14.26 22.27
N GLU A 100 9.36 13.22 22.90
CA GLU A 100 8.86 11.83 22.77
C GLU A 100 7.34 11.76 23.02
N ARG A 101 6.86 12.35 24.13
CA ARG A 101 5.42 12.41 24.45
C ARG A 101 4.60 13.32 23.54
N ALA A 102 5.23 14.23 22.79
CA ALA A 102 4.55 15.04 21.78
C ALA A 102 4.43 14.27 20.46
N GLU A 103 5.40 13.42 20.14
CA GLU A 103 5.35 12.48 19.02
C GLU A 103 4.26 11.42 19.26
N ASP A 104 4.20 10.80 20.44
CA ASP A 104 3.11 9.89 20.84
C ASP A 104 1.71 10.50 20.59
N LEU A 105 1.53 11.79 20.92
CA LEU A 105 0.27 12.54 20.74
C LEU A 105 -0.03 12.91 19.29
N CYS A 106 1.00 12.95 18.42
CA CYS A 106 0.82 13.11 16.98
C CYS A 106 0.36 11.79 16.37
N ASP A 107 1.01 10.67 16.70
CA ASP A 107 0.65 9.33 16.23
C ASP A 107 -0.80 8.99 16.60
N ASP A 108 -1.20 9.20 17.87
CA ASP A 108 -2.59 9.04 18.34
C ASP A 108 -3.61 9.87 17.52
N GLN A 109 -3.22 11.06 17.05
CA GLN A 109 -4.04 11.92 16.21
C GLN A 109 -4.11 11.43 14.76
N GLU A 110 -3.01 10.97 14.17
CA GLU A 110 -3.00 10.37 12.84
C GLU A 110 -3.88 9.11 12.80
N ASP A 111 -3.73 8.23 13.81
CA ASP A 111 -4.55 7.03 13.98
C ASP A 111 -6.04 7.34 14.15
N ARG A 112 -6.36 8.46 14.83
CA ARG A 112 -7.73 8.97 14.94
C ARG A 112 -8.25 9.48 13.59
N ILE A 113 -7.45 10.25 12.85
CA ILE A 113 -7.82 10.80 11.55
C ILE A 113 -8.04 9.66 10.54
N GLU A 114 -7.20 8.62 10.51
CA GLU A 114 -7.40 7.47 9.60
C GLU A 114 -8.71 6.73 9.90
N ARG A 115 -9.04 6.53 11.18
CA ARG A 115 -10.32 5.96 11.62
C ARG A 115 -11.51 6.82 11.21
N GLU A 116 -11.45 8.14 11.38
CA GLU A 116 -12.51 9.07 10.97
C GLU A 116 -12.70 9.07 9.44
N LEU A 117 -11.62 9.11 8.66
CA LEU A 117 -11.65 9.00 7.19
C LEU A 117 -12.24 7.65 6.72
N ARG A 118 -11.83 6.54 7.36
CA ARG A 118 -12.34 5.19 7.07
C ARG A 118 -13.84 5.08 7.37
N ASN A 119 -14.31 5.69 8.46
CA ASN A 119 -15.73 5.76 8.82
C ASN A 119 -16.53 6.67 7.87
N CYS A 120 -15.99 7.82 7.49
CA CYS A 120 -16.59 8.72 6.49
C CYS A 120 -16.77 8.00 5.14
N ARG A 121 -15.72 7.31 4.64
CA ARG A 121 -15.80 6.52 3.41
C ARG A 121 -16.83 5.40 3.48
N ARG A 122 -16.92 4.69 4.61
CA ARG A 122 -17.95 3.64 4.84
C ARG A 122 -19.37 4.23 4.83
N SER A 123 -19.59 5.33 5.56
CA SER A 123 -20.88 6.02 5.63
C SER A 123 -21.34 6.50 4.24
N ARG A 124 -20.47 7.20 3.50
CA ARG A 124 -20.72 7.67 2.14
C ARG A 124 -21.06 6.52 1.17
N ASN A 125 -20.31 5.42 1.24
CA ASN A 125 -20.57 4.25 0.40
C ASN A 125 -21.92 3.61 0.74
N ARG A 126 -22.29 3.51 2.03
CA ARG A 126 -23.59 2.99 2.46
C ARG A 126 -24.74 3.88 1.97
N ALA A 127 -24.65 5.20 2.13
CA ALA A 127 -25.65 6.14 1.62
C ALA A 127 -25.85 6.02 0.09
N CYS A 128 -24.76 5.83 -0.67
CA CYS A 128 -24.81 5.58 -2.11
C CYS A 128 -25.54 4.26 -2.45
N ILE A 129 -25.22 3.18 -1.74
CA ILE A 129 -25.91 1.88 -1.90
C ILE A 129 -27.40 2.03 -1.57
N ASP A 130 -27.74 2.62 -0.42
CA ASP A 130 -29.13 2.81 0.00
C ASP A 130 -29.93 3.64 -1.02
N GLN A 131 -29.33 4.70 -1.58
CA GLN A 131 -29.93 5.48 -2.67
C GLN A 131 -30.16 4.62 -3.92
N LYS A 132 -29.14 3.90 -4.41
CA LYS A 132 -29.24 3.09 -5.63
C LYS A 132 -30.21 1.92 -5.47
N THR A 133 -30.32 1.34 -4.28
CA THR A 133 -31.32 0.33 -3.96
C THR A 133 -32.75 0.89 -4.01
N ARG A 134 -32.99 2.12 -3.53
CA ARG A 134 -34.30 2.79 -3.67
C ARG A 134 -34.63 3.12 -5.13
N GLU A 135 -33.68 3.64 -5.89
CA GLU A 135 -33.84 3.89 -7.34
C GLU A 135 -34.19 2.60 -8.10
N LEU A 136 -33.48 1.49 -7.82
CA LEU A 136 -33.74 0.18 -8.41
C LEU A 136 -35.12 -0.37 -8.01
N GLY A 137 -35.50 -0.24 -6.74
CA GLY A 137 -36.82 -0.64 -6.25
C GLY A 137 -37.96 0.11 -6.95
N SER A 138 -37.82 1.42 -7.14
CA SER A 138 -38.78 2.25 -7.87
C SER A 138 -38.92 1.80 -9.33
N LYS A 139 -37.80 1.59 -10.03
CA LYS A 139 -37.81 1.09 -11.41
C LYS A 139 -38.41 -0.31 -11.53
N LYS A 140 -38.10 -1.22 -10.60
CA LYS A 140 -38.70 -2.56 -10.58
C LYS A 140 -40.22 -2.50 -10.38
N ALA A 141 -40.71 -1.61 -9.51
CA ALA A 141 -42.15 -1.39 -9.31
C ALA A 141 -42.82 -0.70 -10.52
N GLU A 142 -42.08 0.04 -11.34
CA GLU A 142 -42.55 0.57 -12.63
C GLU A 142 -42.62 -0.54 -13.70
N CYS A 143 -41.58 -1.36 -13.85
CA CYS A 143 -41.57 -2.52 -14.74
C CYS A 143 -42.73 -3.47 -14.44
N HIS A 144 -42.96 -3.84 -13.18
CA HIS A 144 -44.08 -4.73 -12.82
C HIS A 144 -45.47 -4.10 -13.11
N ARG A 145 -45.61 -2.77 -13.05
CA ARG A 145 -46.85 -2.10 -13.47
C ARG A 145 -47.04 -2.13 -14.98
N ALA A 146 -45.96 -1.99 -15.76
CA ALA A 146 -45.99 -2.14 -17.21
C ALA A 146 -46.29 -3.59 -17.63
N GLU A 147 -45.64 -4.59 -17.02
CA GLU A 147 -45.90 -6.02 -17.23
C GLU A 147 -47.37 -6.38 -16.95
N ALA A 148 -47.94 -5.88 -15.83
CA ALA A 148 -49.34 -6.09 -15.51
C ALA A 148 -50.29 -5.39 -16.50
N ALA A 149 -49.91 -4.23 -17.03
CA ALA A 149 -50.71 -3.50 -18.03
C ALA A 149 -50.69 -4.19 -19.41
N GLU A 150 -49.56 -4.74 -19.85
CA GLU A 150 -49.52 -5.54 -21.09
C GLU A 150 -50.29 -6.84 -20.93
N LYS A 151 -50.10 -7.56 -19.81
CA LYS A 151 -50.89 -8.77 -19.53
C LYS A 151 -52.41 -8.50 -19.55
N ALA A 152 -52.86 -7.37 -19.02
CA ALA A 152 -54.28 -7.01 -19.06
C ALA A 152 -54.83 -6.79 -20.48
N LYS A 153 -53.97 -6.40 -21.45
CA LYS A 153 -54.32 -6.33 -22.88
C LYS A 153 -54.33 -7.72 -23.52
N ASP A 154 -53.36 -8.57 -23.20
CA ASP A 154 -53.34 -9.96 -23.67
C ASP A 154 -54.62 -10.70 -23.20
N ASP A 155 -54.94 -10.58 -21.90
CA ASP A 155 -56.17 -11.10 -21.31
C ASP A 155 -57.44 -10.49 -21.96
N GLU A 156 -57.37 -9.29 -22.58
CA GLU A 156 -58.48 -8.70 -23.36
C GLU A 156 -58.56 -9.25 -24.79
N CYS A 157 -57.42 -9.44 -25.46
CA CYS A 157 -57.33 -10.07 -26.76
C CYS A 157 -57.91 -11.49 -26.73
N ASP A 158 -57.55 -12.29 -25.73
CA ASP A 158 -58.08 -13.65 -25.54
C ASP A 158 -59.62 -13.63 -25.39
N ARG A 159 -60.15 -12.74 -24.55
CA ARG A 159 -61.61 -12.56 -24.37
C ARG A 159 -62.32 -12.16 -25.67
N ARG A 160 -61.70 -11.31 -26.50
CA ARG A 160 -62.22 -10.93 -27.82
C ARG A 160 -62.18 -12.11 -28.80
N GLU A 161 -61.11 -12.90 -28.80
CA GLU A 161 -61.00 -14.08 -29.65
C GLU A 161 -62.06 -15.14 -29.30
N ASP A 162 -62.28 -15.40 -28.01
CA ASP A 162 -63.30 -16.34 -27.55
C ASP A 162 -64.73 -15.87 -27.86
N ALA A 163 -65.00 -14.57 -27.74
CA ALA A 163 -66.27 -13.99 -28.19
C ALA A 163 -66.49 -14.17 -29.71
N LEU A 164 -65.44 -13.98 -30.52
CA LEU A 164 -65.49 -14.23 -31.97
C LEU A 164 -65.68 -15.72 -32.31
N LYS A 165 -65.00 -16.64 -31.60
CA LYS A 165 -65.22 -18.09 -31.73
C LYS A 165 -66.66 -18.48 -31.38
N ALA A 166 -67.22 -17.93 -30.31
CA ALA A 166 -68.60 -18.18 -29.91
C ALA A 166 -69.61 -17.65 -30.95
N SER A 167 -69.42 -16.41 -31.42
CA SER A 167 -70.24 -15.81 -32.48
C SER A 167 -70.19 -16.63 -33.77
N ARG A 168 -69.00 -17.08 -34.20
CA ARG A 168 -68.83 -17.95 -35.38
C ARG A 168 -69.56 -19.28 -35.24
N LYS A 169 -69.56 -19.90 -34.05
CA LYS A 169 -70.34 -21.13 -33.79
C LYS A 169 -71.85 -20.86 -33.86
N SER A 170 -72.31 -19.73 -33.31
CA SER A 170 -73.72 -19.32 -33.34
C SER A 170 -74.20 -19.02 -34.77
N CYS A 171 -73.36 -18.38 -35.60
CA CYS A 171 -73.67 -18.07 -36.99
C CYS A 171 -73.93 -19.35 -37.80
N GLY A 172 -73.05 -20.36 -37.66
CA GLY A 172 -73.26 -21.66 -38.32
C GLY A 172 -74.45 -22.46 -37.76
N GLN A 173 -74.95 -22.15 -36.56
CA GLN A 173 -76.20 -22.71 -36.05
C GLN A 173 -77.41 -22.02 -36.69
N LEU A 174 -77.44 -20.68 -36.69
CA LEU A 174 -78.46 -19.89 -37.38
C LEU A 174 -78.58 -20.23 -38.87
N GLU A 175 -77.46 -20.50 -39.55
CA GLU A 175 -77.45 -20.96 -40.94
C GLU A 175 -78.15 -22.32 -41.10
N ARG A 176 -77.92 -23.28 -40.20
CA ARG A 176 -78.59 -24.59 -40.22
C ARG A 176 -80.08 -24.49 -39.91
N ASP A 177 -80.44 -23.63 -38.95
CA ASP A 177 -81.83 -23.43 -38.55
C ASP A 177 -82.62 -22.75 -39.70
N TRP A 178 -82.04 -21.74 -40.35
CA TRP A 178 -82.60 -21.13 -41.55
C TRP A 178 -82.71 -22.11 -42.74
N GLN A 179 -81.72 -22.97 -42.96
CA GLN A 179 -81.78 -24.05 -43.97
C GLN A 179 -82.80 -25.16 -43.61
N LYS A 180 -83.29 -25.21 -42.37
CA LYS A 180 -84.37 -26.09 -41.94
C LYS A 180 -85.72 -25.41 -42.20
N GLU A 181 -85.90 -24.17 -41.76
CA GLU A 181 -87.09 -23.36 -42.04
C GLU A 181 -87.38 -23.26 -43.55
N LEU A 182 -86.36 -23.05 -44.39
CA LEU A 182 -86.52 -23.03 -45.84
C LEU A 182 -87.02 -24.36 -46.44
N ARG A 183 -86.66 -25.50 -45.84
CA ARG A 183 -87.17 -26.80 -46.29
C ARG A 183 -88.59 -27.04 -45.83
N GLU A 184 -88.91 -26.68 -44.59
CA GLU A 184 -90.27 -26.74 -44.04
C GLU A 184 -91.23 -25.88 -44.89
N CYS A 185 -90.83 -24.66 -45.28
CA CYS A 185 -91.59 -23.82 -46.22
C CYS A 185 -91.76 -24.42 -47.64
N GLU A 186 -90.77 -25.19 -48.13
CA GLU A 186 -90.85 -25.85 -49.44
C GLU A 186 -91.78 -27.07 -49.38
N GLU A 187 -91.73 -27.83 -48.29
CA GLU A 187 -92.63 -28.94 -47.98
C GLU A 187 -94.09 -28.45 -47.84
N ASP A 188 -94.34 -27.39 -47.06
CA ASP A 188 -95.65 -26.73 -46.93
C ASP A 188 -96.20 -26.25 -48.29
N ARG A 189 -95.35 -25.72 -49.17
CA ARG A 189 -95.78 -25.28 -50.52
C ARG A 189 -96.20 -26.46 -51.37
N ILE A 190 -95.46 -27.56 -51.32
CA ILE A 190 -95.79 -28.79 -52.06
C ILE A 190 -97.12 -29.36 -51.55
N GLU A 191 -97.32 -29.46 -50.23
CA GLU A 191 -98.58 -29.93 -49.64
C GLU A 191 -99.77 -29.05 -50.09
N TRP A 192 -99.62 -27.72 -50.06
CA TRP A 192 -100.66 -26.80 -50.57
C TRP A 192 -100.93 -26.95 -52.07
N GLU A 193 -99.90 -27.18 -52.90
CA GLU A 193 -100.07 -27.44 -54.33
C GLU A 193 -100.81 -28.78 -54.57
N GLU A 194 -100.54 -29.81 -53.76
CA GLU A 194 -101.24 -31.10 -53.80
C GLU A 194 -102.69 -31.00 -53.33
N GLU A 195 -102.98 -30.34 -52.20
CA GLU A 195 -104.33 -30.07 -51.71
C GLU A 195 -105.16 -29.30 -52.75
N LYS A 196 -104.57 -28.26 -53.35
CA LYS A 196 -105.21 -27.46 -54.41
C LYS A 196 -105.52 -28.31 -55.65
N ALA A 197 -104.60 -29.20 -56.04
CA ALA A 197 -104.83 -30.13 -57.14
C ALA A 197 -105.90 -31.19 -56.80
N GLU A 198 -105.97 -31.66 -55.55
CA GLU A 198 -107.02 -32.57 -55.10
C GLU A 198 -108.39 -31.89 -55.04
N CYS A 199 -108.45 -30.63 -54.60
CA CYS A 199 -109.65 -29.80 -54.60
C CYS A 199 -110.20 -29.63 -56.03
N ALA A 200 -109.35 -29.25 -56.99
CA ALA A 200 -109.72 -29.15 -58.40
C ALA A 200 -110.23 -30.49 -58.98
N ARG A 201 -109.64 -31.63 -58.55
CA ARG A 201 -110.13 -32.97 -58.92
C ARG A 201 -111.50 -33.30 -58.29
N LYS A 202 -111.78 -32.82 -57.08
CA LYS A 202 -113.08 -32.97 -56.41
C LYS A 202 -114.16 -32.14 -57.09
N GLU A 203 -113.89 -30.87 -57.38
CA GLU A 203 -114.82 -30.00 -58.15
C GLU A 203 -115.13 -30.58 -59.53
N ALA A 204 -114.12 -31.03 -60.28
CA ALA A 204 -114.31 -31.66 -61.59
C ALA A 204 -115.12 -32.98 -61.56
N ARG A 205 -115.29 -33.61 -60.40
CA ARG A 205 -116.19 -34.77 -60.21
C ARG A 205 -117.62 -34.37 -59.85
N LEU A 206 -117.84 -33.18 -59.28
CA LEU A 206 -119.15 -32.64 -58.93
C LEU A 206 -119.84 -31.92 -60.11
N CYS A 207 -119.05 -31.50 -61.11
CA CYS A 207 -119.55 -30.88 -62.35
C CYS A 207 -119.79 -31.90 -63.49
N LYS A 208 -120.15 -33.15 -63.15
CA LYS A 208 -120.53 -34.23 -64.08
C LYS A 208 -121.89 -34.80 -63.69
#